data_AF-A0A381YS84-F1
#
_entry.id   AF-A0A381YS84-F1
#
_cell.length_a   1.000
_cell.length_b   1.000
_cell.length_c   1.000
_cell.angle_alpha   90.00
_cell.angle_beta   90.00
_cell.angle_gamma   90.00
#
_symmetry.space_group_name_H-M   'P 1'
#
loop_
_entity.id
_entity.type
_entity.pdbx_description
1 polymer ?
#
loop_
_entity_poly.entity_id
_entity_poly.type
_entity_poly.pdbx_seq_one_letter_code
_entity_poly.pdbx_strand_id
1 'polypeptide(L)'
;MNSIQATRLRKGNLVKMNNELYRVLDVTHLTPGKGKAFVQSRMRHVKAGTQLDHKFRSVDVVERAVMDDREMQFTYRDGETFHFMDLETYDQLEMTADTLGDSVHYLLPEATIKVSMFEGEAVGLDLPSSVDLSVTETAPAIKGATANAQLKPATLETGLVVHVPPFISDGDIVRVSTETGEYQSRA
;
A
#
# COMPACT_ATOMS: atom_id res chain seq x y z
N MET A 1 -19.47 6.23 -14.26
CA MET A 1 -18.76 7.00 -13.22
C MET A 1 -19.77 7.55 -12.23
N ASN A 2 -19.49 7.47 -10.93
CA ASN A 2 -20.42 7.87 -9.88
C ASN A 2 -20.00 9.25 -9.34
N SER A 3 -20.78 10.29 -9.55
CA SER A 3 -20.44 11.64 -9.08
C SER A 3 -20.98 11.90 -7.69
N ILE A 4 -20.19 12.54 -6.82
CA ILE A 4 -20.58 12.88 -5.44
C ILE A 4 -20.41 14.37 -5.18
N GLN A 5 -21.26 14.95 -4.34
CA GLN A 5 -21.03 16.31 -3.86
C GLN A 5 -19.75 16.36 -3.02
N ALA A 6 -18.98 17.44 -3.15
CA ALA A 6 -17.74 17.65 -2.42
C ALA A 6 -17.93 17.59 -0.90
N THR A 7 -19.10 17.99 -0.40
CA THR A 7 -19.50 17.87 1.01
C THR A 7 -19.57 16.43 1.52
N ARG A 8 -19.69 15.44 0.63
CA ARG A 8 -19.71 14.01 0.96
C ARG A 8 -18.34 13.34 0.80
N LEU A 9 -17.29 14.09 0.49
CA LEU A 9 -15.95 13.56 0.47
C LEU A 9 -15.53 13.04 1.85
N ARG A 10 -14.83 11.92 1.84
CA ARG A 10 -14.23 11.31 3.03
C ARG A 10 -12.80 10.92 2.73
N LYS A 11 -11.98 10.84 3.79
CA LYS A 11 -10.65 10.22 3.73
C LYS A 11 -10.75 8.82 3.10
N GLY A 12 -9.81 8.51 2.21
CA GLY A 12 -9.75 7.27 1.45
C GLY A 12 -10.52 7.29 0.13
N ASN A 13 -11.45 8.24 -0.09
CA ASN A 13 -12.12 8.36 -1.39
C ASN A 13 -11.09 8.62 -2.50
N LEU A 14 -11.26 7.94 -3.63
CA LEU A 14 -10.58 8.31 -4.87
C LEU A 14 -11.49 9.20 -5.71
N VAL A 15 -10.90 10.29 -6.21
CA VAL A 15 -11.60 11.25 -7.04
C VAL A 15 -10.80 11.54 -8.30
N LYS A 16 -11.52 11.70 -9.41
CA LYS A 16 -10.94 12.13 -10.69
C LYS A 16 -11.10 13.64 -10.81
N MET A 17 -9.98 14.34 -10.99
CA MET A 17 -9.95 15.79 -11.18
C MET A 17 -8.91 16.11 -12.26
N ASN A 18 -9.28 16.91 -13.26
CA ASN A 18 -8.42 17.23 -14.40
C ASN A 18 -7.86 15.98 -15.13
N ASN A 19 -8.67 14.92 -15.22
CA ASN A 19 -8.30 13.63 -15.79
C ASN A 19 -7.21 12.85 -15.02
N GLU A 20 -6.88 13.28 -13.80
CA GLU A 20 -5.94 12.62 -12.91
C GLU A 20 -6.66 12.07 -11.68
N LEU A 21 -6.10 11.00 -11.11
CA LEU A 21 -6.63 10.35 -9.91
C LEU A 21 -5.96 10.87 -8.64
N TYR A 22 -6.79 11.21 -7.67
CA TYR A 22 -6.36 11.70 -6.37
C TYR A 22 -7.01 10.89 -5.24
N ARG A 23 -6.20 10.42 -4.29
CA ARG A 23 -6.66 9.81 -3.03
C ARG A 23 -6.81 10.89 -1.97
N VAL A 24 -8.01 11.02 -1.42
CA VAL A 24 -8.31 11.97 -0.34
C VAL A 24 -7.61 11.53 0.94
N LEU A 25 -6.67 12.32 1.43
CA LEU A 25 -5.96 12.09 2.68
C LEU A 25 -6.71 12.68 3.88
N ASP A 26 -7.33 13.84 3.69
CA ASP A 26 -8.09 14.53 4.72
C ASP A 26 -9.17 15.45 4.13
N VAL A 27 -10.21 15.72 4.92
CA VAL A 27 -11.34 16.58 4.55
C VAL A 27 -11.76 17.42 5.74
N THR A 28 -11.80 18.74 5.57
CA THR A 28 -12.29 19.69 6.56
C THR A 28 -13.45 20.50 6.00
N HIS A 29 -14.61 20.44 6.66
CA HIS A 29 -15.75 21.30 6.37
C HIS A 29 -15.62 22.60 7.15
N LEU A 30 -15.61 23.73 6.44
CA LEU A 30 -15.44 25.05 7.03
C LEU A 30 -16.65 25.92 6.69
N THR A 31 -17.26 26.49 7.72
CA THR A 31 -18.38 27.44 7.62
C THR A 31 -17.98 28.76 8.28
N PRO A 32 -17.45 29.73 7.53
CA PRO A 32 -17.06 31.02 8.09
C PRO A 32 -18.29 31.81 8.54
N GLY A 33 -18.22 32.51 9.68
CA GLY A 33 -19.36 33.23 10.27
C GLY A 33 -20.03 34.28 9.37
N LYS A 34 -19.35 34.78 8.31
CA LYS A 34 -19.90 35.67 7.27
C LYS A 34 -19.55 35.21 5.85
N GLY A 35 -19.39 33.90 5.61
CA GLY A 35 -18.98 33.35 4.31
C GLY A 35 -19.77 32.11 3.89
N LYS A 36 -19.69 31.77 2.60
CA LYS A 36 -20.24 30.50 2.11
C LYS A 36 -19.39 29.34 2.62
N ALA A 37 -20.05 28.27 3.05
CA ALA A 37 -19.38 27.05 3.45
C ALA A 37 -18.55 26.46 2.29
N PHE A 38 -17.44 25.82 2.64
CA PHE A 38 -16.57 25.14 1.69
C PHE A 38 -15.94 23.91 2.32
N VAL A 39 -15.41 23.03 1.47
CA VAL A 39 -14.71 21.82 1.85
C VAL A 39 -13.27 21.96 1.43
N GLN A 40 -12.35 21.94 2.38
CA GLN A 40 -10.93 21.86 2.10
C GLN A 40 -10.53 20.39 2.17
N SER A 41 -9.92 19.88 1.11
CA SER A 41 -9.45 18.51 1.05
C SER A 41 -7.96 18.48 0.75
N ARG A 42 -7.22 17.74 1.57
CA ARG A 42 -5.85 17.34 1.25
C ARG A 42 -5.91 16.02 0.51
N MET A 43 -5.28 15.95 -0.65
CA MET A 43 -5.30 14.79 -1.52
C MET A 43 -3.88 14.44 -1.97
N ARG A 44 -3.67 13.19 -2.37
CA ARG A 44 -2.41 12.71 -2.97
C ARG A 44 -2.69 12.21 -4.37
N HIS A 45 -1.93 12.68 -5.35
CA HIS A 45 -1.97 12.17 -6.70
C HIS A 45 -1.57 10.68 -6.68
N VAL A 46 -2.37 9.81 -7.28
CA VAL A 46 -2.15 8.35 -7.17
C VAL A 46 -0.88 7.91 -7.91
N LYS A 47 -0.68 8.36 -9.17
CA LYS A 47 0.55 8.04 -9.94
C LYS A 47 1.79 8.83 -9.49
N ALA A 48 1.71 10.17 -9.41
CA ALA A 48 2.85 11.03 -9.10
C ALA A 48 3.21 11.14 -7.61
N GLY A 49 2.36 10.69 -6.68
CA GLY A 49 2.60 10.76 -5.23
C GLY A 49 2.57 12.17 -4.62
N THR A 50 2.45 13.23 -5.43
CA THR A 50 2.41 14.62 -4.99
C THR A 50 1.16 14.94 -4.18
N GLN A 51 1.29 15.79 -3.15
CA GLN A 51 0.14 16.24 -2.36
C GLN A 51 -0.45 17.52 -2.94
N LEU A 52 -1.77 17.62 -2.89
CA LEU A 52 -2.56 18.75 -3.35
C LEU A 52 -3.59 19.13 -2.29
N ASP A 53 -3.54 20.37 -1.81
CA ASP A 53 -4.61 20.96 -1.02
C ASP A 53 -5.59 21.67 -1.97
N HIS A 54 -6.83 21.18 -2.04
CA HIS A 54 -7.87 21.73 -2.90
C HIS A 54 -9.07 22.20 -2.09
N LYS A 55 -9.67 23.32 -2.51
CA LYS A 55 -10.84 23.92 -1.87
C LYS A 55 -12.05 23.83 -2.78
N PHE A 56 -12.97 22.94 -2.44
CA PHE A 56 -14.25 22.79 -3.10
C PHE A 56 -15.31 23.70 -2.48
N ARG A 57 -16.18 24.28 -3.29
CA ARG A 57 -17.42 24.91 -2.82
C ARG A 57 -18.39 23.80 -2.41
N SER A 58 -19.33 24.10 -1.50
CA SER A 58 -20.30 23.09 -1.05
C SER A 58 -21.21 22.53 -2.15
N VAL A 59 -21.35 23.24 -3.28
CA VAL A 59 -22.16 22.83 -4.42
C VAL A 59 -21.36 22.05 -5.47
N ASP A 60 -20.04 22.01 -5.34
CA ASP A 60 -19.20 21.35 -6.33
C ASP A 60 -19.45 19.85 -6.29
N VAL A 61 -19.48 19.27 -7.47
CA VAL A 61 -19.64 17.83 -7.67
C VAL A 61 -18.33 17.31 -8.22
N VAL A 62 -17.83 16.24 -7.62
CA VAL A 62 -16.57 15.61 -7.99
C VAL A 62 -16.86 14.20 -8.46
N GLU A 63 -16.16 13.77 -9.50
CA GLU A 63 -16.25 12.41 -9.99
C GLU A 63 -15.54 11.47 -9.02
N ARG A 64 -16.27 10.52 -8.45
CA ARG A 64 -15.70 9.49 -7.59
C ARG A 64 -15.26 8.32 -8.45
N ALA A 65 -13.97 8.02 -8.37
CA ALA A 65 -13.41 6.79 -8.84
C ALA A 65 -13.77 5.67 -7.86
N VAL A 66 -14.36 4.59 -8.39
CA VAL A 66 -14.55 3.35 -7.64
C VAL A 66 -13.40 2.45 -8.06
N MET A 67 -12.57 2.05 -7.10
CA MET A 67 -11.62 0.97 -7.34
C MET A 67 -12.39 -0.34 -7.40
N ASP A 68 -12.06 -1.13 -8.41
CA ASP A 68 -12.45 -2.53 -8.48
C ASP A 68 -11.29 -3.32 -7.88
N ASP A 69 -11.43 -3.72 -6.62
CA ASP A 69 -10.41 -4.52 -5.95
C ASP A 69 -10.59 -5.97 -6.37
N ARG A 70 -9.56 -6.53 -7.02
CA ARG A 70 -9.58 -7.91 -7.50
C ARG A 70 -8.58 -8.74 -6.71
N GLU A 71 -9.01 -9.93 -6.31
CA GLU A 71 -8.09 -10.90 -5.70
C GLU A 71 -7.28 -11.57 -6.82
N MET A 72 -5.98 -11.32 -6.79
CA MET A 72 -5.04 -11.88 -7.75
C MET A 72 -3.95 -12.66 -7.03
N GLN A 73 -3.46 -13.71 -7.66
CA GLN A 73 -2.31 -14.47 -7.20
C GLN A 73 -1.05 -14.00 -7.91
N PHE A 74 -0.01 -13.68 -7.15
CA PHE A 74 1.31 -13.44 -7.72
C PHE A 74 1.89 -14.76 -8.24
N THR A 75 2.29 -14.78 -9.50
CA THR A 75 2.81 -16.00 -10.15
C THR A 75 4.33 -15.99 -10.21
N TYR A 76 4.92 -15.05 -10.95
CA TYR A 76 6.37 -14.93 -11.06
C TYR A 76 6.80 -13.50 -11.43
N ARG A 77 8.10 -13.22 -11.24
CA ARG A 77 8.74 -12.00 -11.69
C ARG A 77 9.65 -12.31 -12.88
N ASP A 78 9.56 -11.51 -13.93
CA ASP A 78 10.51 -11.48 -15.05
C ASP A 78 11.18 -10.10 -15.11
N GLY A 79 12.44 -10.03 -14.69
CA GLY A 79 13.16 -8.76 -14.57
C GLY A 79 12.46 -7.77 -13.64
N GLU A 80 11.94 -6.68 -14.21
CA GLU A 80 11.20 -5.61 -13.51
C GLU A 80 9.67 -5.74 -13.64
N THR A 81 9.20 -6.78 -14.34
CA THR A 81 7.79 -7.08 -14.57
C THR A 81 7.32 -8.18 -13.62
N PHE A 82 6.16 -7.98 -13.03
CA PHE A 82 5.53 -8.90 -12.08
C PHE A 82 4.22 -9.38 -12.68
N HIS A 83 4.03 -10.70 -12.71
CA HIS A 83 2.85 -11.32 -13.30
C HIS A 83 1.88 -11.77 -12.21
N PHE A 84 0.62 -11.41 -12.39
CA PHE A 84 -0.49 -11.74 -11.51
C PHE A 84 -1.57 -12.46 -12.31
N MET A 85 -2.26 -13.39 -11.65
CA MET A 85 -3.39 -14.11 -12.21
C MET A 85 -4.64 -13.79 -11.39
N ASP A 86 -5.67 -13.27 -12.03
CA ASP A 86 -6.96 -13.03 -11.41
C ASP A 86 -7.62 -14.36 -11.01
N LEU A 87 -8.03 -14.50 -9.75
CA LEU A 87 -8.54 -15.76 -9.22
C LEU A 87 -9.98 -16.07 -9.66
N GLU A 88 -10.73 -15.08 -10.15
CA GLU A 88 -12.10 -15.26 -10.62
C GLU A 88 -12.15 -15.56 -12.12
N THR A 89 -11.35 -14.84 -12.91
CA THR A 89 -11.38 -14.88 -14.38
C THR A 89 -10.23 -15.67 -14.99
N TYR A 90 -9.17 -15.94 -14.23
CA TYR A 90 -7.90 -16.51 -14.72
C TYR A 90 -7.17 -15.63 -15.75
N ASP A 91 -7.58 -14.36 -15.88
CA ASP A 91 -6.89 -13.39 -16.71
C ASP A 91 -5.53 -13.04 -16.09
N GLN A 92 -4.52 -12.86 -16.94
CA GLN A 92 -3.19 -12.45 -16.51
C GLN A 92 -3.04 -10.94 -16.61
N LEU A 93 -2.42 -10.36 -15.59
CA LEU A 93 -2.06 -8.95 -15.52
C LEU A 93 -0.57 -8.82 -15.26
N GLU A 94 0.09 -7.95 -15.99
CA GLU A 94 1.48 -7.57 -15.75
C GLU A 94 1.56 -6.18 -15.11
N MET A 95 2.42 -6.03 -14.12
CA MET A 95 2.70 -4.74 -13.49
C MET A 95 4.20 -4.53 -13.35
N THR A 96 4.63 -3.28 -13.51
CA THR A 96 6.03 -2.90 -13.34
C THR A 96 6.36 -2.64 -11.88
N ALA A 97 7.65 -2.75 -11.53
CA ALA A 97 8.17 -2.35 -10.21
C ALA A 97 7.75 -0.92 -9.84
N ASP A 98 7.71 0.01 -10.80
CA ASP A 98 7.27 1.40 -10.58
C ASP A 98 5.81 1.50 -10.12
N THR A 99 4.93 0.65 -10.68
CA THR A 99 3.50 0.61 -10.30
C THR A 99 3.33 0.01 -8.90
N LEU A 100 4.20 -0.95 -8.56
CA LEU A 100 4.18 -1.67 -7.30
C LEU A 100 4.84 -0.92 -6.14
N GLY A 101 5.83 -0.07 -6.45
CA GLY A 101 6.64 0.63 -5.45
C GLY A 101 7.31 -0.33 -4.47
N ASP A 102 7.40 0.08 -3.20
CA ASP A 102 8.04 -0.72 -2.15
C ASP A 102 7.32 -2.06 -1.87
N SER A 103 6.09 -2.22 -2.35
CA SER A 103 5.29 -3.44 -2.22
C SER A 103 5.99 -4.67 -2.81
N VAL A 104 6.86 -4.47 -3.81
CA VAL A 104 7.61 -5.56 -4.47
C VAL A 104 8.42 -6.41 -3.48
N HIS A 105 8.86 -5.83 -2.37
CA HIS A 105 9.70 -6.49 -1.37
C HIS A 105 8.93 -7.46 -0.45
N TYR A 106 7.61 -7.43 -0.53
CA TYR A 106 6.71 -8.25 0.31
C TYR A 106 5.95 -9.30 -0.51
N LEU A 107 6.19 -9.40 -1.81
CA LEU A 107 5.52 -10.36 -2.70
C LEU A 107 6.19 -11.73 -2.63
N LEU A 108 5.45 -12.72 -2.14
CA LEU A 108 5.82 -14.13 -2.22
C LEU A 108 5.14 -14.79 -3.41
N PRO A 109 5.84 -15.67 -4.17
CA PRO A 109 5.19 -16.52 -5.15
C PRO A 109 3.98 -17.23 -4.55
N GLU A 110 2.91 -17.35 -5.34
CA GLU A 110 1.63 -17.93 -4.94
C GLU A 110 0.83 -17.13 -3.90
N ALA A 111 1.34 -15.98 -3.41
CA ALA A 111 0.58 -15.13 -2.51
C ALA A 111 -0.66 -14.55 -3.20
N THR A 112 -1.79 -14.63 -2.51
CA THR A 112 -3.02 -13.94 -2.91
C THR A 112 -3.02 -12.53 -2.35
N ILE A 113 -3.18 -11.55 -3.23
CA ILE A 113 -3.17 -10.12 -2.89
C ILE A 113 -4.36 -9.42 -3.54
N LYS A 114 -4.75 -8.27 -3.01
CA LYS A 114 -5.76 -7.43 -3.64
C LYS A 114 -5.10 -6.40 -4.54
N VAL A 115 -5.44 -6.43 -5.81
CA VAL A 115 -5.00 -5.45 -6.81
C VAL A 115 -6.13 -4.46 -7.00
N SER A 116 -5.86 -3.19 -6.72
CA SER A 116 -6.84 -2.13 -6.97
C SER A 116 -6.79 -1.72 -8.43
N MET A 117 -7.88 -1.95 -9.16
CA MET A 117 -8.05 -1.58 -10.56
C MET A 117 -8.87 -0.29 -10.69
N PHE A 118 -8.49 0.56 -11.66
CA PHE A 118 -9.27 1.73 -12.06
C PHE A 118 -9.32 1.85 -13.59
N GLU A 119 -10.54 1.89 -14.15
CA GLU A 119 -10.76 1.98 -15.61
C GLU A 119 -10.03 0.89 -16.43
N GLY A 120 -9.71 -0.26 -15.82
CA GLY A 120 -8.98 -1.36 -16.45
C GLY A 120 -7.46 -1.31 -16.25
N GLU A 121 -6.91 -0.25 -15.65
CA GLU A 121 -5.50 -0.17 -15.26
C GLU A 121 -5.33 -0.52 -13.78
N ALA A 122 -4.28 -1.28 -13.44
CA ALA A 122 -3.89 -1.42 -12.04
C ALA A 122 -3.28 -0.13 -11.51
N VAL A 123 -3.77 0.32 -10.36
CA VAL A 123 -3.32 1.56 -9.71
C VAL A 123 -2.45 1.30 -8.49
N GLY A 124 -2.39 0.06 -8.03
CA GLY A 124 -1.52 -0.36 -6.93
C GLY A 124 -2.00 -1.65 -6.27
N LEU A 125 -1.25 -2.07 -5.26
CA LEU A 125 -1.58 -3.20 -4.41
C LEU A 125 -2.15 -2.74 -3.08
N ASP A 126 -3.14 -3.49 -2.59
CA ASP A 126 -3.54 -3.47 -1.20
C ASP A 126 -2.91 -4.70 -0.52
N LEU A 127 -1.73 -4.48 0.07
CA LEU A 127 -1.05 -5.49 0.87
C LEU A 127 -1.72 -5.58 2.25
N PRO A 128 -1.78 -6.78 2.86
CA PRO A 128 -2.14 -6.89 4.27
C PRO A 128 -1.20 -6.04 5.13
N SER A 129 -1.69 -5.55 6.27
CA SER A 129 -0.90 -4.70 7.18
C SER A 129 0.37 -5.36 7.71
N SER A 130 0.44 -6.69 7.63
CA SER A 130 1.62 -7.46 7.94
C SER A 130 1.72 -8.69 7.04
N VAL A 131 2.94 -9.10 6.72
CA VAL A 131 3.24 -10.35 6.00
C VAL A 131 4.14 -11.24 6.85
N ASP A 132 3.95 -12.56 6.72
CA ASP A 132 4.79 -13.55 7.38
C ASP A 132 5.85 -14.02 6.37
N LEU A 133 7.12 -13.81 6.70
CA LEU A 133 8.26 -14.08 5.82
C LEU A 133 9.30 -14.92 6.57
N SER A 134 9.86 -15.92 5.89
CA SER A 134 10.92 -16.75 6.46
C SER A 134 12.29 -16.06 6.40
N VAL A 135 13.07 -16.22 7.46
CA VAL A 135 14.45 -15.72 7.55
C VAL A 135 15.38 -16.66 6.81
N THR A 136 16.07 -16.16 5.79
CA THR A 136 17.05 -16.92 5.01
C THR A 136 18.45 -16.84 5.60
N GLU A 137 18.84 -15.67 6.15
CA GLU A 137 20.15 -15.45 6.74
C GLU A 137 20.08 -14.39 7.85
N THR A 138 20.63 -14.68 9.03
CA THR A 138 20.80 -13.68 10.08
C THR A 138 22.12 -13.86 10.84
N ALA A 139 22.65 -12.76 11.38
CA ALA A 139 23.87 -12.80 12.17
C ALA A 139 23.71 -13.72 13.41
N PRO A 140 24.74 -14.49 13.79
CA PRO A 140 24.67 -15.37 14.96
C PRO A 140 24.44 -14.56 16.24
N ALA A 141 23.65 -15.11 17.16
CA ALA A 141 23.40 -14.49 18.46
C ALA A 141 24.72 -14.41 19.26
N ILE A 142 25.07 -13.21 19.74
CA ILE A 142 26.24 -13.02 20.60
C ILE A 142 25.91 -13.60 21.98
N LYS A 143 26.51 -14.76 22.31
CA LYS A 143 26.40 -15.37 23.63
C LYS A 143 26.89 -14.40 24.71
N GLY A 144 25.99 -13.99 25.61
CA GLY A 144 26.32 -13.14 26.76
C GLY A 144 25.99 -11.65 26.60
N ALA A 145 25.45 -11.22 25.46
CA ALA A 145 24.85 -9.88 25.38
C ALA A 145 23.60 -9.83 26.28
N THR A 146 23.58 -8.90 27.24
CA THR A 146 22.40 -8.66 28.07
C THR A 146 21.23 -8.23 27.18
N ALA A 147 20.00 -8.58 27.56
CA ALA A 147 18.76 -8.43 26.80
C ALA A 147 18.34 -6.98 26.47
N ASN A 148 19.26 -6.02 26.51
CA ASN A 148 19.02 -4.64 26.09
C ASN A 148 19.09 -4.55 24.55
N ALA A 149 17.99 -4.96 23.92
CA ALA A 149 17.48 -4.46 22.64
C ALA A 149 18.50 -4.23 21.50
N GLN A 150 19.50 -5.10 21.35
CA GLN A 150 20.35 -5.05 20.16
C GLN A 150 19.65 -5.84 19.06
N LEU A 151 18.93 -5.14 18.18
CA LEU A 151 18.38 -5.76 16.98
C LEU A 151 19.53 -6.12 16.04
N LYS A 152 19.41 -7.26 15.37
CA LYS A 152 20.35 -7.73 14.36
C LYS A 152 19.68 -7.74 12.98
N PRO A 153 20.42 -7.50 11.90
CA PRO A 153 19.86 -7.65 10.56
C PRO A 153 19.56 -9.12 10.26
N ALA A 154 18.43 -9.35 9.60
CA ALA A 154 18.02 -10.63 9.04
C ALA A 154 17.51 -10.40 7.61
N THR A 155 18.05 -11.18 6.68
CA THR A 155 17.58 -11.27 5.30
C THR A 155 16.41 -12.25 5.24
N LEU A 156 15.34 -11.86 4.58
CA LEU A 156 14.13 -12.66 4.39
C LEU A 156 14.15 -13.35 3.03
N GLU A 157 13.22 -14.27 2.79
CA GLU A 157 13.11 -15.00 1.51
C GLU A 157 12.85 -14.11 0.29
N THR A 158 12.27 -12.92 0.50
CA THR A 158 12.10 -11.91 -0.55
C THR A 158 13.37 -11.10 -0.83
N GLY A 159 14.43 -11.28 -0.03
CA GLY A 159 15.63 -10.45 -0.02
C GLY A 159 15.52 -9.17 0.81
N LEU A 160 14.35 -8.90 1.42
CA LEU A 160 14.17 -7.78 2.34
C LEU A 160 15.04 -7.98 3.59
N VAL A 161 15.74 -6.92 4.02
CA VAL A 161 16.54 -6.93 5.25
C VAL A 161 15.78 -6.21 6.36
N VAL A 162 15.45 -6.94 7.43
CA VAL A 162 14.73 -6.41 8.60
C VAL A 162 15.57 -6.55 9.87
N HIS A 163 15.35 -5.66 10.84
CA HIS A 163 16.02 -5.70 12.13
C HIS A 163 15.21 -6.54 13.12
N VAL A 164 15.73 -7.71 13.48
CA VAL A 164 15.04 -8.70 14.34
C VAL A 164 15.73 -8.86 15.70
N PRO A 165 15.02 -9.32 16.73
CA PRO A 165 15.63 -9.62 18.02
C PRO A 165 16.71 -10.72 17.95
N PRO A 166 17.67 -10.75 18.91
CA PRO A 166 18.78 -11.72 18.90
C PRO A 166 18.36 -13.20 18.90
N PHE A 167 17.16 -13.52 19.39
CA PHE A 167 16.65 -14.88 19.51
C PHE A 167 16.12 -15.47 18.19
N ILE A 168 15.92 -14.63 17.16
CA ILE A 168 15.50 -15.09 15.83
C ILE A 168 16.67 -15.80 15.15
N SER A 169 16.41 -16.93 14.52
CA SER A 169 17.41 -17.75 13.83
C SER A 169 17.02 -17.99 12.38
N ASP A 170 17.96 -18.47 11.57
CA ASP A 170 17.69 -18.89 10.19
C ASP A 170 16.56 -19.95 10.17
N GLY A 171 15.61 -19.79 9.24
CA GLY A 171 14.42 -20.64 9.12
C GLY A 171 13.24 -20.24 10.02
N ASP A 172 13.40 -19.28 10.93
CA ASP A 172 12.27 -18.72 11.67
C ASP A 172 11.36 -17.91 10.75
N ILE A 173 10.05 -17.95 10.97
CA ILE A 173 9.09 -17.10 10.28
C ILE A 173 8.85 -15.86 11.15
N VAL A 174 9.00 -14.69 10.54
CA VAL A 174 8.79 -13.40 11.18
C VAL A 174 7.67 -12.64 10.50
N ARG A 175 6.86 -11.97 11.32
CA ARG A 175 5.83 -11.05 10.88
C ARG A 175 6.42 -9.66 10.70
N VAL A 176 6.27 -9.10 9.51
CA VAL A 176 6.80 -7.78 9.14
C VAL A 176 5.65 -6.84 8.77
N SER A 177 5.69 -5.61 9.28
CA SER A 177 4.78 -4.52 8.91
C SER A 177 5.04 -4.09 7.47
N THR A 178 4.03 -4.14 6.59
CA THR A 178 4.17 -3.68 5.20
C THR A 178 4.18 -2.15 5.09
N GLU A 179 3.68 -1.44 6.10
CA GLU A 179 3.68 0.02 6.15
C GLU A 179 5.02 0.60 6.60
N THR A 180 5.68 -0.05 7.58
CA THR A 180 6.93 0.45 8.17
C THR A 180 8.16 -0.36 7.80
N GLY A 181 8.01 -1.58 7.28
CA GLY A 181 9.10 -2.52 7.03
C GLY A 181 9.73 -3.10 8.30
N GLU A 182 9.08 -2.94 9.45
CA GLU A 182 9.62 -3.34 10.75
C GLU A 182 9.13 -4.72 11.19
N TYR A 183 9.99 -5.43 11.92
CA TYR A 183 9.64 -6.65 12.63
C TYR A 183 8.54 -6.37 13.67
N GLN A 184 7.48 -7.19 13.67
CA GLN A 184 6.40 -7.13 14.66
C GLN A 184 6.51 -8.28 15.68
N SER A 185 6.59 -9.51 15.18
CA SER A 185 6.61 -10.71 16.02
C SER A 185 7.22 -11.91 15.29
N ARG A 186 7.55 -12.95 16.04
CA ARG A 186 7.77 -14.30 15.48
C ARG A 186 6.41 -14.94 15.24
N ALA A 187 6.19 -15.49 14.05
CA ALA A 187 4.95 -16.16 13.67
C ALA A 187 4.90 -17.61 14.19
#